data_AF-A0A1U9WTE2-F1
#
_entry.id   AF-A0A1U9WTE2-F1
#
_cell.length_a   1.000
_cell.length_b   1.000
_cell.length_c   1.000
_cell.angle_alpha   90.00
_cell.angle_beta   90.00
_cell.angle_gamma   90.00
#
_symmetry.space_group_name_H-M   'P 1'
#
loop_
_entity.id
_entity.type
_entity.pdbx_description
1 polymer ?
#
loop_
_entity_poly.entity_id
_entity_poly.type
_entity_poly.pdbx_seq_one_letter_code
_entity_poly.pdbx_strand_id
1 'polypeptide(L)'
;MRLHIFQLLAFIVSICSADVFFPGSFKDNTLPLLPPVCTEDKLYCETTYNPTYFMTTFNAAFVVSESKRNIDSSFSIVINYQADKYDQLYNNFLQNIGQIHLTGTGTADPILYSYGIPNTITNPFRWSARIQVTTQVKNGKCCTRDGMRLWYTFRPYGTGYAALYQVFGTQQIYYTTNAWNGAVQQYDPMTLFNQQLLFQKREEEKCDANELAHLNKRDYSSQVSLLNSCTTKHYG
;
A
#
# COMPACT_ATOMS: atom_id res chain seq x y z
N MET A 1 24.05 13.27 11.21
CA MET A 1 23.84 11.84 10.90
C MET A 1 22.79 11.31 11.88
N ARG A 2 21.68 10.68 11.48
CA ARG A 2 21.09 10.39 10.15
C ARG A 2 19.57 10.63 10.22
N LEU A 3 18.92 10.95 9.10
CA LEU A 3 17.45 10.97 8.99
C LEU A 3 16.89 9.54 9.06
N HIS A 4 15.76 9.35 9.73
CA HIS A 4 14.92 8.16 9.60
C HIS A 4 13.44 8.60 9.55
N ILE A 5 12.79 8.36 8.40
CA ILE A 5 11.39 8.70 8.10
C ILE A 5 10.81 7.48 7.37
N PHE A 6 9.70 6.93 7.88
CA PHE A 6 8.88 5.94 7.18
C PHE A 6 7.42 6.36 7.32
N GLN A 7 6.76 6.53 6.18
CA GLN A 7 5.35 6.88 5.98
C GLN A 7 4.94 6.41 4.57
N LEU A 8 3.64 6.42 4.26
CA LEU A 8 3.13 5.90 2.99
C LEU A 8 3.43 6.84 1.80
N LEU A 9 4.52 6.59 1.08
CA LEU A 9 4.94 7.43 -0.06
C LEU A 9 4.16 7.09 -1.34
N ALA A 10 3.01 7.75 -1.49
CA ALA A 10 1.98 7.45 -2.48
C ALA A 10 1.61 8.64 -3.38
N PHE A 11 2.56 9.14 -4.19
CA PHE A 11 2.34 10.20 -5.19
C PHE A 11 3.01 9.92 -6.56
N ILE A 12 2.43 10.49 -7.63
CA ILE A 12 2.51 9.95 -9.02
C ILE A 12 2.65 11.03 -10.13
N VAL A 13 3.62 10.84 -11.04
CA VAL A 13 3.64 10.91 -12.55
C VAL A 13 4.88 10.09 -13.00
N SER A 14 5.15 9.64 -14.24
CA SER A 14 6.34 8.73 -14.45
C SER A 14 6.89 8.46 -15.87
N ILE A 15 8.22 8.35 -15.97
CA ILE A 15 8.90 7.26 -16.70
C ILE A 15 10.11 6.78 -15.91
N CYS A 16 10.02 5.56 -15.39
CA CYS A 16 10.70 4.45 -16.04
C CYS A 16 9.68 3.30 -16.06
N SER A 17 9.65 2.46 -17.09
CA SER A 17 8.80 1.26 -17.09
C SER A 17 9.41 0.23 -16.16
N ALA A 18 9.22 0.46 -14.85
CA ALA A 18 9.33 -0.57 -13.84
C ALA A 18 8.02 -1.35 -13.87
N ASP A 19 8.06 -2.51 -14.54
CA ASP A 19 6.97 -3.47 -14.58
C ASP A 19 6.39 -3.71 -13.19
N VAL A 20 5.13 -4.16 -13.16
CA VAL A 20 4.47 -4.62 -11.93
C VAL A 20 5.41 -5.51 -11.10
N PHE A 21 5.71 -5.07 -9.87
CA PHE A 21 6.72 -5.69 -9.01
C PHE A 21 6.42 -7.15 -8.66
N PHE A 22 5.15 -7.54 -8.76
CA PHE A 22 4.66 -8.88 -8.46
C PHE A 22 3.94 -9.48 -9.67
N PRO A 23 4.68 -10.05 -10.65
CA PRO A 23 4.10 -10.72 -11.81
C PRO A 23 3.05 -11.76 -11.41
N GLY A 24 1.88 -11.72 -12.05
CA GLY A 24 0.75 -12.63 -11.76
C GLY A 24 0.00 -12.35 -10.45
N SER A 25 0.36 -11.34 -9.66
CA SER A 25 -0.40 -10.95 -8.45
C SER A 25 -1.74 -10.26 -8.75
N PHE A 26 -1.89 -9.75 -9.97
CA PHE A 26 -3.02 -8.99 -10.46
C PHE A 26 -3.46 -9.52 -11.84
N LYS A 27 -4.73 -9.37 -12.16
CA LYS A 27 -5.28 -9.73 -13.48
C LYS A 27 -5.37 -8.47 -14.34
N ASP A 28 -4.55 -8.37 -15.39
CA ASP A 28 -4.57 -7.21 -16.27
C ASP A 28 -5.74 -7.27 -17.27
N ASN A 29 -6.56 -6.22 -17.27
CA ASN A 29 -7.72 -6.05 -18.16
C ASN A 29 -7.55 -4.72 -18.92
N THR A 30 -6.53 -4.60 -19.75
CA THR A 30 -6.18 -3.36 -20.47
C THR A 30 -6.65 -3.33 -21.93
N LEU A 31 -7.25 -2.20 -22.31
CA LEU A 31 -7.48 -1.78 -23.71
C LEU A 31 -6.29 -0.90 -24.22
N PRO A 32 -6.16 -0.64 -25.53
CA PRO A 32 -4.87 -0.26 -26.15
C PRO A 32 -4.23 1.09 -25.80
N LEU A 33 -2.98 1.26 -26.24
CA LEU A 33 -2.12 2.44 -26.11
C LEU A 33 -2.02 3.25 -27.42
N LEU A 34 -2.19 4.58 -27.34
CA LEU A 34 -1.80 5.59 -28.36
C LEU A 34 -1.48 6.95 -27.65
N PRO A 35 -0.81 7.93 -28.30
CA PRO A 35 0.16 8.84 -27.66
C PRO A 35 -0.40 10.10 -26.96
N PRO A 36 0.41 10.81 -26.14
CA PRO A 36 -0.08 11.80 -25.17
C PRO A 36 -0.03 13.28 -25.64
N VAL A 37 -0.85 14.12 -24.99
CA VAL A 37 -0.70 15.59 -24.97
C VAL A 37 -0.81 16.14 -23.54
N CYS A 38 -0.05 15.54 -22.61
CA CYS A 38 0.66 16.25 -21.54
C CYS A 38 2.14 15.84 -21.69
N THR A 39 3.07 16.72 -21.32
CA THR A 39 4.48 16.61 -21.71
C THR A 39 5.45 16.36 -20.55
N GLU A 40 4.97 16.06 -19.34
CA GLU A 40 5.82 15.68 -18.22
C GLU A 40 5.46 14.32 -17.64
N ASP A 41 6.49 13.47 -17.57
CA ASP A 41 6.42 12.08 -17.18
C ASP A 41 7.48 11.80 -16.08
N LYS A 42 7.35 12.36 -14.87
CA LYS A 42 8.38 12.21 -13.81
C LYS A 42 7.80 11.92 -12.44
N LEU A 43 8.36 10.92 -11.76
CA LEU A 43 7.97 10.57 -10.40
C LEU A 43 8.47 11.60 -9.42
N TYR A 44 7.72 11.76 -8.34
CA TYR A 44 7.77 12.96 -7.51
C TYR A 44 7.16 12.65 -6.14
N CYS A 45 7.95 12.77 -5.08
CA CYS A 45 7.54 12.49 -3.70
C CYS A 45 7.99 13.59 -2.72
N GLU A 46 7.32 13.63 -1.56
CA GLU A 46 7.69 14.49 -0.44
C GLU A 46 8.74 13.83 0.46
N THR A 47 9.63 14.64 1.03
CA THR A 47 10.63 14.23 2.04
C THR A 47 10.36 14.79 3.44
N THR A 48 9.31 15.62 3.59
CA THR A 48 8.89 16.26 4.85
C THR A 48 7.79 15.47 5.57
N TYR A 49 7.92 15.34 6.88
CA TYR A 49 7.00 14.59 7.75
C TYR A 49 6.12 15.55 8.57
N ASN A 50 4.79 15.34 8.55
CA ASN A 50 3.82 16.09 9.37
C ASN A 50 2.78 15.11 9.95
N PRO A 51 2.94 14.67 11.21
CA PRO A 51 2.01 13.72 11.83
C PRO A 51 0.77 14.45 12.36
N THR A 52 -0.42 14.08 11.90
CA THR A 52 -1.68 14.61 12.48
C THR A 52 -2.68 13.56 12.95
N TYR A 53 -2.61 12.28 12.53
CA TYR A 53 -3.51 11.24 13.03
C TYR A 53 -2.82 9.88 13.20
N PHE A 54 -3.06 9.23 14.34
CA PHE A 54 -2.44 7.95 14.71
C PHE A 54 -3.45 6.81 14.63
N MET A 55 -3.25 5.89 13.68
CA MET A 55 -3.97 4.62 13.63
C MET A 55 -2.98 3.50 13.31
N THR A 56 -3.04 2.42 14.07
CA THR A 56 -2.18 1.25 13.84
C THR A 56 -2.56 0.60 12.51
N THR A 57 -1.57 0.27 11.69
CA THR A 57 -1.73 -0.39 10.38
C THR A 57 -0.73 -1.55 10.27
N PHE A 58 -0.83 -2.39 9.22
CA PHE A 58 0.28 -3.30 8.93
C PHE A 58 1.51 -2.48 8.54
N ASN A 59 2.69 -2.91 8.99
CA ASN A 59 3.95 -2.41 8.45
C ASN A 59 4.02 -2.85 6.99
N ALA A 60 4.06 -1.90 6.04
CA ALA A 60 3.97 -2.20 4.63
C ALA A 60 4.79 -1.25 3.77
N ALA A 61 5.40 -1.79 2.72
CA ALA A 61 5.94 -1.02 1.63
C ALA A 61 4.78 -0.70 0.67
N PHE A 62 4.70 0.57 0.25
CA PHE A 62 3.73 1.07 -0.71
C PHE A 62 4.45 2.11 -1.56
N VAL A 63 4.43 1.92 -2.88
CA VAL A 63 4.84 2.93 -3.87
C VAL A 63 3.95 2.87 -5.10
N VAL A 64 4.06 3.89 -5.94
CA VAL A 64 3.54 3.87 -7.30
C VAL A 64 4.70 3.73 -8.29
N SER A 65 4.62 2.77 -9.21
CA SER A 65 5.70 2.49 -10.18
C SER A 65 5.45 3.06 -11.58
N GLU A 66 4.19 3.13 -12.00
CA GLU A 66 3.80 3.59 -13.34
C GLU A 66 2.70 4.65 -13.29
N SER A 67 2.66 5.48 -14.33
CA SER A 67 1.59 6.42 -14.66
C SER A 67 1.50 6.61 -16.18
N LYS A 68 0.27 6.71 -16.69
CA LYS A 68 -0.05 7.04 -18.08
C LYS A 68 -1.27 7.95 -18.07
N ARG A 69 -1.21 9.12 -18.72
CA ARG A 69 -2.40 9.98 -18.88
C ARG A 69 -3.40 9.36 -19.87
N ASN A 70 -4.68 9.48 -19.55
CA ASN A 70 -5.81 9.03 -20.37
C ASN A 70 -6.41 10.23 -21.15
N ILE A 71 -7.26 9.93 -22.15
CA ILE A 71 -7.88 10.93 -23.03
C ILE A 71 -8.77 11.92 -22.26
N ASP A 72 -9.46 11.43 -21.22
CA ASP A 72 -10.31 12.22 -20.31
C ASP A 72 -9.53 13.08 -19.29
N SER A 73 -8.21 13.20 -19.46
CA SER A 73 -7.28 13.87 -18.54
C SER A 73 -7.05 13.21 -17.18
N SER A 74 -7.66 12.05 -16.90
CA SER A 74 -7.27 11.20 -15.76
C SER A 74 -5.93 10.51 -16.03
N PHE A 75 -5.40 9.78 -15.04
CA PHE A 75 -4.18 8.99 -15.14
C PHE A 75 -4.46 7.54 -14.75
N SER A 76 -4.00 6.60 -15.57
CA SER A 76 -3.90 5.18 -15.25
C SER A 76 -2.56 4.92 -14.56
N ILE A 77 -2.56 4.37 -13.35
CA ILE A 77 -1.38 4.29 -12.49
C ILE A 77 -1.25 2.91 -11.85
N VAL A 78 -0.03 2.47 -11.51
CA VAL A 78 0.21 1.17 -10.85
C VAL A 78 0.69 1.36 -9.42
N ILE A 79 -0.14 0.93 -8.46
CA ILE A 79 0.22 0.78 -7.04
C ILE A 79 0.87 -0.58 -6.84
N ASN A 80 1.93 -0.63 -6.02
CA ASN A 80 2.53 -1.84 -5.51
C ASN A 80 2.50 -1.80 -3.98
N TYR A 81 2.02 -2.87 -3.35
CA TYR A 81 1.88 -3.01 -1.90
C TYR A 81 2.45 -4.35 -1.44
N GLN A 82 3.26 -4.34 -0.38
CA GLN A 82 3.67 -5.54 0.33
C GLN A 82 3.74 -5.25 1.83
N ALA A 83 2.93 -5.96 2.60
CA ALA A 83 3.05 -6.00 4.05
C ALA A 83 4.28 -6.82 4.49
N ASP A 84 4.81 -6.50 5.65
CA ASP A 84 5.78 -7.35 6.33
C ASP A 84 5.16 -8.74 6.61
N LYS A 85 5.96 -9.80 6.48
CA LYS A 85 5.55 -11.22 6.60
C LYS A 85 4.25 -11.56 5.85
N TYR A 86 4.09 -11.02 4.64
CA TYR A 86 2.87 -11.13 3.82
C TYR A 86 2.38 -12.57 3.60
N ASP A 87 3.26 -13.58 3.55
CA ASP A 87 2.90 -14.99 3.41
C ASP A 87 2.25 -15.52 4.70
N GLN A 88 2.81 -15.19 5.87
CA GLN A 88 2.25 -15.53 7.19
C GLN A 88 0.93 -14.80 7.44
N LEU A 89 0.84 -13.52 7.07
CA LEU A 89 -0.41 -12.75 7.15
C LEU A 89 -1.50 -13.35 6.25
N TYR A 90 -1.17 -13.72 5.01
CA TYR A 90 -2.09 -14.40 4.09
C TYR A 90 -2.59 -15.72 4.67
N ASN A 91 -1.68 -16.57 5.15
CA ASN A 91 -1.99 -17.88 5.69
C ASN A 91 -2.84 -17.85 6.98
N ASN A 92 -2.81 -16.75 7.73
CA ASN A 92 -3.57 -16.58 8.99
C ASN A 92 -4.84 -15.73 8.86
N PHE A 93 -4.84 -14.69 8.03
CA PHE A 93 -5.88 -13.64 8.05
C PHE A 93 -6.63 -13.44 6.73
N LEU A 94 -6.33 -14.19 5.65
CA LEU A 94 -7.06 -14.08 4.37
C LEU A 94 -8.59 -14.13 4.54
N GLN A 95 -9.10 -15.06 5.35
CA GLN A 95 -10.55 -15.21 5.59
C GLN A 95 -11.16 -14.04 6.40
N ASN A 96 -10.31 -13.25 7.07
CA ASN A 96 -10.69 -12.10 7.87
C ASN A 96 -10.61 -10.78 7.09
N ILE A 97 -10.00 -10.75 5.90
CA ILE A 97 -10.08 -9.58 5.02
C ILE A 97 -11.47 -9.54 4.39
N GLY A 98 -12.19 -8.45 4.62
CA GLY A 98 -13.51 -8.18 4.04
C GLY A 98 -13.39 -7.55 2.68
N GLN A 99 -12.73 -6.40 2.62
CA GLN A 99 -12.55 -5.62 1.40
C GLN A 99 -11.22 -4.87 1.43
N ILE A 100 -10.58 -4.73 0.27
CA ILE A 100 -9.53 -3.75 0.01
C ILE A 100 -10.02 -2.85 -1.10
N HIS A 101 -10.08 -1.55 -0.83
CA HIS A 101 -10.55 -0.55 -1.78
C HIS A 101 -9.81 0.76 -1.59
N LEU A 102 -9.80 1.60 -2.61
CA LEU A 102 -9.27 2.95 -2.53
C LEU A 102 -10.43 3.96 -2.52
N THR A 103 -10.30 5.02 -1.73
CA THR A 103 -11.22 6.17 -1.79
C THR A 103 -10.48 7.45 -2.13
N GLY A 104 -11.16 8.42 -2.74
CA GLY A 104 -10.57 9.73 -3.03
C GLY A 104 -9.62 9.71 -4.23
N THR A 105 -9.75 8.72 -5.12
CA THR A 105 -9.03 8.68 -6.41
C THR A 105 -9.36 9.88 -7.31
N GLY A 106 -10.50 10.52 -7.07
CA GLY A 106 -11.04 11.58 -7.92
C GLY A 106 -11.58 11.05 -9.25
N THR A 107 -11.82 9.74 -9.33
CA THR A 107 -12.57 9.01 -10.37
C THR A 107 -13.54 8.05 -9.68
N ALA A 108 -14.02 7.00 -10.35
CA ALA A 108 -14.70 5.90 -9.68
C ALA A 108 -13.71 5.18 -8.74
N ASP A 109 -14.06 5.09 -7.46
CA ASP A 109 -13.21 4.54 -6.42
C ASP A 109 -13.16 2.99 -6.50
N PRO A 110 -11.98 2.38 -6.72
CA PRO A 110 -11.87 0.97 -7.10
C PRO A 110 -11.87 0.02 -5.91
N ILE A 111 -12.59 -1.09 -6.07
CA ILE A 111 -12.50 -2.26 -5.19
C ILE A 111 -11.44 -3.20 -5.77
N LEU A 112 -10.36 -3.43 -5.01
CA LEU A 112 -9.25 -4.29 -5.41
C LEU A 112 -9.50 -5.74 -5.00
N TYR A 113 -10.04 -5.92 -3.80
CA TYR A 113 -10.44 -7.20 -3.21
C TYR A 113 -11.77 -7.05 -2.48
N SER A 114 -12.62 -8.06 -2.56
CA SER A 114 -13.77 -8.27 -1.69
C SER A 114 -13.96 -9.77 -1.47
N TYR A 115 -14.27 -10.17 -0.24
CA TYR A 115 -14.48 -11.57 0.10
C TYR A 115 -15.66 -12.17 -0.68
N GLY A 116 -15.45 -13.37 -1.24
CA GLY A 116 -16.52 -14.15 -1.88
C GLY A 116 -16.86 -13.76 -3.33
N ILE A 117 -16.16 -12.81 -3.94
CA ILE A 117 -16.34 -12.45 -5.37
C ILE A 117 -15.01 -12.56 -6.15
N PRO A 118 -15.04 -12.59 -7.49
CA PRO A 118 -13.83 -12.53 -8.31
C PRO A 118 -13.08 -11.20 -8.09
N ASN A 119 -11.81 -11.29 -7.71
CA ASN A 119 -10.99 -10.15 -7.33
C ASN A 119 -9.90 -9.81 -8.34
N THR A 120 -9.50 -8.53 -8.33
CA THR A 120 -8.41 -7.96 -9.13
C THR A 120 -7.05 -8.42 -8.62
N ILE A 121 -6.90 -8.51 -7.29
CA ILE A 121 -5.69 -8.98 -6.60
C ILE A 121 -5.89 -10.36 -5.96
N THR A 122 -4.82 -11.16 -5.90
CA THR A 122 -4.86 -12.54 -5.38
C THR A 122 -4.47 -12.66 -3.91
N ASN A 123 -3.39 -12.01 -3.48
CA ASN A 123 -2.95 -11.96 -2.08
C ASN A 123 -3.19 -10.56 -1.49
N PRO A 124 -4.15 -10.39 -0.55
CA PRO A 124 -4.38 -9.14 0.20
C PRO A 124 -3.14 -8.46 0.80
N PHE A 125 -2.07 -9.20 1.09
CA PHE A 125 -0.87 -8.71 1.78
C PHE A 125 0.32 -8.47 0.85
N ARG A 126 0.27 -8.91 -0.42
CA ARG A 126 1.29 -8.63 -1.44
C ARG A 126 0.65 -8.60 -2.83
N TRP A 127 0.50 -7.41 -3.38
CA TRP A 127 -0.23 -7.19 -4.63
C TRP A 127 0.23 -5.94 -5.36
N SER A 128 -0.07 -5.90 -6.65
CA SER A 128 -0.05 -4.68 -7.45
C SER A 128 -1.45 -4.45 -8.04
N ALA A 129 -1.79 -3.21 -8.38
CA ALA A 129 -3.05 -2.90 -9.04
C ALA A 129 -2.92 -1.70 -9.95
N ARG A 130 -3.42 -1.83 -11.19
CA ARG A 130 -3.61 -0.69 -12.09
C ARG A 130 -4.97 -0.05 -11.80
N ILE A 131 -4.99 1.25 -11.52
CA ILE A 131 -6.21 2.01 -11.25
C ILE A 131 -6.24 3.29 -12.08
N GLN A 132 -7.41 3.93 -12.14
CA GLN A 132 -7.57 5.29 -12.64
C GLN A 132 -7.61 6.28 -11.47
N VAL A 133 -7.05 7.47 -11.64
CA VAL A 133 -7.08 8.59 -10.70
C VAL A 133 -7.20 9.92 -11.46
N THR A 134 -7.73 10.98 -10.85
CA THR A 134 -7.43 12.35 -11.32
C THR A 134 -6.32 12.98 -10.50
N THR A 135 -5.56 13.87 -11.12
CA THR A 135 -4.48 14.62 -10.49
C THR A 135 -4.93 16.02 -10.06
N GLN A 136 -4.19 16.60 -9.13
CA GLN A 136 -4.20 18.01 -8.76
C GLN A 136 -2.86 18.64 -9.14
N VAL A 137 -2.84 19.96 -9.41
CA VAL A 137 -1.59 20.68 -9.68
C VAL A 137 -1.10 21.34 -8.40
N LYS A 138 0.14 21.03 -8.00
CA LYS A 138 0.80 21.58 -6.81
C LYS A 138 2.21 22.06 -7.18
N ASN A 139 2.51 23.33 -6.93
CA ASN A 139 3.76 24.01 -7.33
C ASN A 139 4.22 23.69 -8.78
N GLY A 140 3.28 23.68 -9.73
CA GLY A 140 3.55 23.41 -11.14
C GLY A 140 3.74 21.94 -11.52
N LYS A 141 3.55 20.99 -10.59
CA LYS A 141 3.61 19.54 -10.83
C LYS A 141 2.25 18.88 -10.65
N CYS A 142 1.99 17.84 -11.44
CA CYS A 142 0.84 16.97 -11.23
C CYS A 142 1.11 16.03 -10.05
N CYS A 143 0.12 15.83 -9.19
CA CYS A 143 0.16 14.90 -8.07
C CYS A 143 -1.18 14.17 -7.97
N THR A 144 -1.23 12.99 -7.36
CA THR A 144 -2.51 12.42 -6.87
C THR A 144 -3.19 13.40 -5.90
N ARG A 145 -4.52 13.26 -5.74
CA ARG A 145 -5.27 14.09 -4.79
C ARG A 145 -4.81 13.83 -3.35
N ASP A 146 -4.90 14.88 -2.54
CA ASP A 146 -4.72 14.79 -1.08
C ASP A 146 -5.83 13.93 -0.47
N GLY A 147 -5.52 13.14 0.55
CA GLY A 147 -6.51 12.31 1.23
C GLY A 147 -7.03 11.12 0.43
N MET A 148 -6.35 10.70 -0.63
CA MET A 148 -6.57 9.38 -1.23
C MET A 148 -6.21 8.32 -0.17
N ARG A 149 -7.09 7.34 0.06
CA ARG A 149 -6.93 6.34 1.12
C ARG A 149 -7.03 4.92 0.59
N LEU A 150 -6.10 4.07 1.00
CA LEU A 150 -6.17 2.62 0.83
C LEU A 150 -6.78 2.00 2.09
N TRP A 151 -7.99 1.49 1.99
CA TRP A 151 -8.72 0.87 3.10
C TRP A 151 -8.58 -0.65 3.10
N TYR A 152 -8.51 -1.22 4.30
CA TYR A 152 -8.72 -2.64 4.60
C TYR A 152 -9.88 -2.73 5.59
N THR A 153 -10.95 -3.43 5.24
CA THR A 153 -12.03 -3.76 6.18
C THR A 153 -11.91 -5.22 6.62
N PHE A 154 -12.32 -5.51 7.85
CA PHE A 154 -12.21 -6.83 8.47
C PHE A 154 -13.57 -7.50 8.66
N ARG A 155 -13.63 -8.82 8.43
CA ARG A 155 -14.83 -9.64 8.65
C ARG A 155 -14.91 -10.06 10.12
N PRO A 156 -16.02 -9.79 10.83
CA PRO A 156 -16.14 -10.04 12.27
C PRO A 156 -16.39 -11.53 12.60
N TYR A 157 -15.41 -12.40 12.33
CA TYR A 157 -15.54 -13.84 12.55
C TYR A 157 -14.22 -14.53 12.94
N GLY A 158 -14.28 -15.47 13.89
CA GLY A 158 -13.17 -16.35 14.27
C GLY A 158 -12.04 -15.67 15.05
N THR A 159 -11.04 -16.47 15.45
CA THR A 159 -9.90 -16.01 16.26
C THR A 159 -9.07 -14.94 15.55
N GLY A 160 -8.95 -15.04 14.23
CA GLY A 160 -8.21 -14.06 13.42
C GLY A 160 -8.82 -12.66 13.50
N TYR A 161 -10.16 -12.53 13.52
CA TYR A 161 -10.81 -11.23 13.74
C TYR A 161 -10.59 -10.72 15.15
N ALA A 162 -10.68 -11.58 16.16
CA ALA A 162 -10.46 -11.17 17.54
C ALA A 162 -9.01 -10.66 17.74
N ALA A 163 -8.02 -11.28 17.08
CA ALA A 163 -6.64 -10.82 17.07
C ALA A 163 -6.48 -9.49 16.32
N LEU A 164 -7.07 -9.34 15.13
CA LEU A 164 -7.10 -8.07 14.38
C LEU A 164 -7.72 -6.94 15.21
N TYR A 165 -8.84 -7.21 15.88
CA TYR A 165 -9.52 -6.24 16.73
C TYR A 165 -8.71 -5.91 18.00
N GLN A 166 -7.99 -6.87 18.59
CA GLN A 166 -7.08 -6.58 19.71
C GLN A 166 -5.93 -5.65 19.30
N VAL A 167 -5.34 -5.81 18.11
CA VAL A 167 -4.18 -5.01 17.67
C VAL A 167 -4.58 -3.67 17.06
N PHE A 168 -5.65 -3.63 16.27
CA PHE A 168 -6.08 -2.42 15.56
C PHE A 168 -7.20 -1.63 16.27
N GLY A 169 -7.92 -2.23 17.23
CA GLY A 169 -9.03 -1.60 17.95
C GLY A 169 -10.29 -1.31 17.11
N THR A 170 -10.27 -1.66 15.83
CA THR A 170 -11.26 -1.24 14.83
C THR A 170 -11.62 -2.38 13.87
N GLN A 171 -12.73 -2.21 13.14
CA GLN A 171 -13.14 -3.12 12.05
C GLN A 171 -12.49 -2.80 10.71
N GLN A 172 -11.68 -1.73 10.65
CA GLN A 172 -11.03 -1.27 9.43
C GLN A 172 -9.79 -0.46 9.74
N ILE A 173 -8.79 -0.57 8.88
CA ILE A 173 -7.62 0.31 8.86
C ILE A 173 -7.52 0.97 7.48
N TYR A 174 -6.74 2.04 7.39
CA TYR A 174 -6.42 2.69 6.14
C TYR A 174 -5.06 3.35 6.21
N TYR A 175 -4.44 3.46 5.04
CA TYR A 175 -3.31 4.35 4.80
C TYR A 175 -3.80 5.54 4.00
N THR A 176 -3.24 6.75 4.19
CA THR A 176 -3.70 7.98 3.54
C THR A 176 -2.56 8.70 2.85
N THR A 177 -2.84 9.37 1.72
CA THR A 177 -1.94 10.37 1.16
C THR A 177 -2.03 11.65 1.99
N ASN A 178 -0.90 12.15 2.46
CA ASN A 178 -0.83 13.37 3.28
C ASN A 178 -0.95 14.64 2.40
N ALA A 179 -1.52 15.70 2.96
CA ALA A 179 -1.69 16.96 2.25
C ALA A 179 -0.35 17.70 2.11
N TRP A 180 0.21 17.66 0.90
CA TRP A 180 1.54 18.20 0.60
C TRP A 180 1.62 19.73 0.63
N ASN A 181 2.65 20.26 1.29
CA ASN A 181 3.02 21.69 1.36
C ASN A 181 4.50 21.99 1.06
N GLY A 182 5.35 20.98 0.82
CA GLY A 182 6.82 21.09 0.84
C GLY A 182 7.51 21.31 -0.51
N ALA A 183 8.66 20.65 -0.68
CA ALA A 183 9.39 20.50 -1.93
C ALA A 183 9.19 19.08 -2.51
N VAL A 184 9.41 18.93 -3.82
CA VAL A 184 9.23 17.66 -4.53
C VAL A 184 10.58 17.13 -5.01
N GLN A 185 10.88 15.85 -4.80
CA GLN A 185 12.04 15.19 -5.40
C GLN A 185 11.64 13.97 -6.23
N GLN A 186 12.36 13.69 -7.31
CA GLN A 186 12.18 12.46 -8.09
C GLN A 186 12.74 11.23 -7.36
N TYR A 187 12.00 10.12 -7.44
CA TYR A 187 12.38 8.82 -6.87
C TYR A 187 12.39 7.72 -7.93
N ASP A 188 13.18 6.68 -7.69
CA ASP A 188 13.03 5.37 -8.33
C ASP A 188 12.09 4.51 -7.47
N PRO A 189 10.94 4.05 -8.00
CA PRO A 189 10.01 3.17 -7.31
C PRO A 189 10.67 1.92 -6.74
N MET A 190 11.57 1.29 -7.50
CA MET A 190 12.17 0.01 -7.11
C MET A 190 13.12 0.21 -5.93
N THR A 191 13.97 1.23 -5.99
CA THR A 191 14.84 1.63 -4.87
C THR A 191 14.03 2.05 -3.65
N LEU A 192 12.97 2.86 -3.79
CA LEU A 192 12.16 3.31 -2.66
C LEU A 192 11.42 2.16 -1.98
N PHE A 193 10.82 1.27 -2.77
CA PHE A 193 10.12 0.08 -2.27
C PHE A 193 11.07 -0.89 -1.57
N ASN A 194 12.21 -1.18 -2.20
CA ASN A 194 13.25 -2.01 -1.57
C ASN A 194 13.83 -1.35 -0.32
N GLN A 195 13.94 -0.02 -0.24
CA GLN A 195 14.30 0.67 0.99
C GLN A 195 13.25 0.40 2.08
N GLN A 196 11.96 0.65 1.83
CA GLN A 196 10.87 0.36 2.77
C GLN A 196 10.93 -1.11 3.27
N LEU A 197 11.09 -2.08 2.36
CA LEU A 197 11.26 -3.50 2.70
C LEU A 197 12.55 -3.80 3.51
N LEU A 198 13.66 -3.11 3.23
CA LEU A 198 14.93 -3.27 3.97
C LEU A 198 14.90 -2.62 5.35
N PHE A 199 13.97 -1.70 5.62
CA PHE A 199 13.74 -1.20 6.96
C PHE A 199 12.90 -2.18 7.78
N GLN A 200 11.87 -2.81 7.18
CA GLN A 200 11.14 -3.94 7.79
C GLN A 200 12.09 -5.08 8.21
N LYS A 201 12.90 -5.58 7.28
CA LYS A 201 13.83 -6.71 7.54
C LYS A 201 14.87 -6.43 8.64
N ARG A 202 15.28 -5.17 8.83
CA ARG A 202 16.22 -4.81 9.91
C ARG A 202 15.56 -4.69 11.28
N GLU A 203 14.24 -4.68 11.36
CA GLU A 203 13.49 -4.89 12.60
C GLU A 203 13.29 -6.41 12.86
N GLU A 204 13.24 -7.25 11.82
CA GLU A 204 13.12 -8.71 11.94
C GLU A 204 14.37 -9.42 12.50
N GLU A 205 15.58 -8.91 12.27
CA GLU A 205 16.87 -9.51 12.71
C GLU A 205 17.06 -9.62 14.26
N LYS A 206 15.99 -9.37 15.04
CA LYS A 206 15.91 -9.60 16.50
C LYS A 206 15.03 -10.80 16.90
N CYS A 207 14.31 -11.43 15.98
CA CYS A 207 13.45 -12.59 16.27
C CYS A 207 14.17 -13.92 15.98
N ASP A 208 14.03 -14.90 16.88
CA ASP A 208 14.63 -16.24 16.73
C ASP A 208 13.86 -17.12 15.73
N ALA A 209 14.53 -18.08 15.10
CA ALA A 209 13.92 -19.02 14.16
C ALA A 209 12.81 -19.87 14.80
N ASN A 210 12.91 -20.16 16.12
CA ASN A 210 11.83 -20.83 16.86
C ASN A 210 10.56 -19.96 16.98
N GLU A 211 10.72 -18.64 17.07
CA GLU A 211 9.61 -17.70 17.17
C GLU A 211 8.81 -17.70 15.86
N LEU A 212 9.49 -17.68 14.71
CA LEU A 212 8.87 -17.76 13.39
C LEU A 212 8.05 -19.04 13.19
N ALA A 213 8.50 -20.18 13.72
CA ALA A 213 7.74 -21.44 13.70
C ALA A 213 6.47 -21.37 14.58
N HIS A 214 6.50 -20.62 15.67
CA HIS A 214 5.34 -20.38 16.52
C HIS A 214 4.30 -19.45 15.87
N LEU A 215 4.73 -18.44 15.10
CA LEU A 215 3.86 -17.50 14.38
C LEU A 215 3.04 -18.14 13.24
N ASN A 216 3.39 -19.35 12.80
CA ASN A 216 2.64 -20.10 11.78
C ASN A 216 1.46 -20.89 12.34
N LYS A 217 1.24 -20.90 13.66
CA LYS A 217 0.07 -21.54 14.29
C LYS A 217 -1.17 -20.67 14.10
N ARG A 218 -2.33 -21.30 13.87
CA ARG A 218 -3.64 -20.63 13.79
C ARG A 218 -4.35 -20.59 15.15
N ASP A 219 -3.62 -20.23 16.20
CA ASP A 219 -4.19 -19.97 17.52
C ASP A 219 -4.23 -18.47 17.81
N TYR A 220 -5.03 -18.07 18.79
CA TYR A 220 -5.23 -16.65 19.10
C TYR A 220 -3.95 -15.94 19.54
N SER A 221 -3.09 -16.62 20.31
CA SER A 221 -1.88 -16.03 20.86
C SER A 221 -0.82 -15.83 19.78
N SER A 222 -0.60 -16.85 18.93
CA SER A 222 0.30 -16.73 17.78
C SER A 222 -0.18 -15.69 16.76
N GLN A 223 -1.49 -15.58 16.54
CA GLN A 223 -2.09 -14.57 15.66
C GLN A 223 -1.87 -13.14 16.19
N VAL A 224 -2.04 -12.91 17.50
CA VAL A 224 -1.76 -11.61 18.13
C VAL A 224 -0.26 -11.29 18.11
N SER A 225 0.63 -12.26 18.36
CA SER A 225 2.08 -12.06 18.25
C SER A 225 2.52 -11.76 16.82
N LEU A 226 1.96 -12.45 15.82
CA LEU A 226 2.24 -12.21 14.41
C LEU A 226 1.86 -10.77 14.05
N LEU A 227 0.63 -10.34 14.37
CA LEU A 227 0.18 -8.98 14.13
C LEU A 227 1.08 -7.96 14.83
N ASN A 228 1.35 -8.10 16.13
CA ASN A 228 2.25 -7.18 16.84
C ASN A 228 3.65 -7.08 16.22
N SER A 229 4.16 -8.17 15.61
CA SER A 229 5.43 -8.16 14.89
C SER A 229 5.34 -7.53 13.49
N CYS A 230 4.16 -7.57 12.86
CA CYS A 230 3.87 -7.03 11.52
C CYS A 230 3.16 -5.66 11.56
N THR A 231 3.09 -5.01 12.72
CA THR A 231 2.47 -3.70 12.89
C THR A 231 3.46 -2.77 13.57
N THR A 232 3.91 -1.73 12.86
CA THR A 232 4.69 -0.66 13.46
C THR A 232 3.79 0.21 14.33
N LYS A 233 4.27 0.61 15.50
CA LYS A 233 3.68 1.71 16.29
C LYS A 233 3.99 3.10 15.71
N HIS A 234 4.48 3.13 14.47
CA HIS A 234 5.06 4.30 13.83
C HIS A 234 4.44 4.53 12.46
N TYR A 235 3.48 5.45 12.49
CA TYR A 235 3.27 6.54 11.53
C TYR A 235 3.20 6.13 10.05
N GLY A 236 1.97 6.04 9.53
CA GLY A 236 1.68 6.06 8.08
C GLY A 236 1.56 7.48 7.55
#